data_AF-A0A3M1BG30-F1
#
_entry.id   AF-A0A3M1BG30-F1
#
_cell.length_a   1.000
_cell.length_b   1.000
_cell.length_c   1.000
_cell.angle_alpha   90.00
_cell.angle_beta   90.00
_cell.angle_gamma   90.00
#
_symmetry.space_group_name_H-M   'P 1'
#
loop_
_entity.id
_entity.type
_entity.pdbx_description
1 polymer ?
#
loop_
_entity_poly.entity_id
_entity_poly.type
_entity_poly.pdbx_seq_one_letter_code
_entity_poly.pdbx_strand_id
1 'polypeptide(L)'
;MDHLSLAIGSWLRKERQKRGFNLPQLADRARLTHAAISHVETGKSYVTVWFLGKVCYALGLRLPDLVANGLLLSHIPDPETHFRKYVTSSVDALSFSDVCQFVSLPPQEQRHIAVDFYYRYLSKKQQIRPPSGCYDENYVFTENCLPSAEKYVRDMSSNLLCQLAGANAFLIPSDIGAFIYSMRRHRQQSLGEVTEKLNMSYQTLRRMEHNFSDRVKLADILALDVALELKGELVAFTWLVYSHRARLLALGEGEQFNKAVQLADRLVITSRLYQLCRRDDAHWASDLRDNLRGYPECAP
;
A
#
# COMPACT_ATOMS: atom_id res chain seq x y z
N MET A 1 13.53 8.76 -21.81
CA MET A 1 13.23 7.66 -20.87
C MET A 1 14.49 7.36 -20.08
N ASP A 2 14.40 7.06 -18.79
CA ASP A 2 15.59 6.71 -18.00
C ASP A 2 16.12 5.32 -18.38
N HIS A 3 17.44 5.15 -18.26
CA HIS A 3 18.13 3.88 -18.56
C HIS A 3 17.61 2.71 -17.71
N LEU A 4 17.16 3.00 -16.49
CA LEU A 4 16.59 2.02 -15.57
C LEU A 4 15.31 1.38 -16.14
N SER A 5 14.37 2.19 -16.64
CA SER A 5 13.12 1.71 -17.22
C SER A 5 13.37 0.83 -18.45
N LEU A 6 14.36 1.20 -19.27
CA LEU A 6 14.78 0.40 -20.43
C LEU A 6 15.37 -0.95 -20.03
N ALA A 7 16.24 -0.97 -19.01
CA ALA A 7 16.84 -2.19 -18.48
C ALA A 7 15.78 -3.11 -17.88
N ILE A 8 14.88 -2.57 -17.04
CA ILE A 8 13.78 -3.33 -16.43
C ILE A 8 12.83 -3.87 -17.52
N GLY A 9 12.40 -3.05 -18.48
CA GLY A 9 11.52 -3.48 -19.55
C GLY A 9 12.12 -4.62 -20.38
N SER A 10 13.40 -4.49 -20.74
CA SER A 10 14.13 -5.53 -21.49
C SER A 10 14.27 -6.83 -20.69
N TRP A 11 14.51 -6.74 -19.38
CA TRP A 11 14.59 -7.91 -18.50
C TRP A 11 13.22 -8.57 -18.30
N LEU A 12 12.16 -7.79 -18.04
CA LEU A 12 10.80 -8.30 -17.89
C LEU A 12 10.35 -9.07 -19.13
N ARG A 13 10.70 -8.57 -20.34
CA ARG A 13 10.45 -9.29 -21.59
C ARG A 13 11.11 -10.67 -21.61
N LYS A 14 12.38 -10.76 -21.20
CA LYS A 14 13.13 -12.02 -21.13
C LYS A 14 12.52 -12.98 -20.11
N GLU A 15 12.19 -12.50 -18.92
CA GLU A 15 11.57 -13.31 -17.86
C GLU A 15 10.18 -13.82 -18.27
N ARG A 16 9.38 -12.97 -18.91
CA ARG A 16 8.07 -13.37 -19.47
C ARG A 16 8.24 -14.50 -20.49
N GLN A 17 9.14 -14.34 -21.45
CA GLN A 17 9.41 -15.34 -22.50
C GLN A 17 9.94 -16.66 -21.92
N LYS A 18 10.88 -16.58 -20.97
CA LYS A 18 11.45 -17.74 -20.26
C LYS A 18 10.37 -18.56 -19.54
N ARG A 19 9.32 -17.91 -19.03
CA ARG A 19 8.18 -18.55 -18.36
C ARG A 19 7.06 -18.98 -19.33
N GLY A 20 7.27 -18.85 -20.64
CA GLY A 20 6.33 -19.30 -21.66
C GLY A 20 5.10 -18.40 -21.83
N PHE A 21 5.09 -17.21 -21.23
CA PHE A 21 3.96 -16.28 -21.37
C PHE A 21 4.09 -15.44 -22.64
N ASN A 22 3.02 -15.40 -23.45
CA ASN A 22 2.85 -14.35 -24.45
C ASN A 22 2.35 -13.04 -23.78
N LEU A 23 2.34 -11.94 -24.54
CA LEU A 23 1.92 -10.64 -24.00
C LEU A 23 0.45 -10.64 -23.50
N PRO A 24 -0.54 -11.16 -24.25
CA PRO A 24 -1.92 -11.28 -23.75
C PRO A 24 -2.03 -12.05 -22.43
N GLN A 25 -1.37 -13.20 -22.33
CA GLN A 25 -1.41 -14.03 -21.12
C GLN A 25 -0.85 -13.30 -19.90
N LEU A 26 0.28 -12.58 -20.05
CA LEU A 26 0.80 -11.78 -18.94
C LEU A 26 -0.11 -10.60 -18.63
N ALA A 27 -0.70 -9.95 -19.64
CA ALA A 27 -1.62 -8.83 -19.46
C ALA A 27 -2.84 -9.23 -18.62
N ASP A 28 -3.48 -10.34 -18.97
CA ASP A 28 -4.61 -10.89 -18.24
C ASP A 28 -4.21 -11.25 -16.81
N ARG A 29 -3.10 -11.99 -16.65
CA ARG A 29 -2.62 -12.42 -15.33
C ARG A 29 -2.20 -11.26 -14.42
N ALA A 30 -1.64 -10.19 -14.97
CA ALA A 30 -1.24 -8.99 -14.23
C ALA A 30 -2.37 -7.96 -14.07
N ARG A 31 -3.54 -8.20 -14.68
CA ARG A 31 -4.64 -7.23 -14.79
C ARG A 31 -4.15 -5.88 -15.32
N LEU A 32 -3.46 -5.94 -16.45
CA LEU A 32 -2.91 -4.80 -17.17
C LEU A 32 -3.35 -4.87 -18.63
N THR A 33 -3.28 -3.75 -19.35
CA THR A 33 -3.51 -3.78 -20.78
C THR A 33 -2.27 -4.36 -21.50
N HIS A 34 -2.52 -5.07 -22.59
CA HIS A 34 -1.45 -5.52 -23.50
C HIS A 34 -0.51 -4.36 -23.90
N ALA A 35 -1.09 -3.19 -24.20
CA ALA A 35 -0.35 -1.99 -24.55
C ALA A 35 0.57 -1.50 -23.42
N ALA A 36 0.12 -1.55 -22.15
CA ALA A 36 0.94 -1.13 -21.02
C ALA A 36 2.20 -2.00 -20.89
N ILE A 37 2.06 -3.33 -20.99
CA ILE A 37 3.21 -4.25 -20.93
C ILE A 37 4.14 -4.03 -22.11
N SER A 38 3.59 -4.00 -23.33
CA SER A 38 4.37 -3.77 -24.55
C SER A 38 5.14 -2.45 -24.50
N HIS A 39 4.51 -1.37 -24.03
CA HIS A 39 5.16 -0.07 -23.91
C HIS A 39 6.29 -0.06 -22.89
N VAL A 40 6.15 -0.74 -21.76
CA VAL A 40 7.25 -0.87 -20.80
C VAL A 40 8.38 -1.73 -21.36
N GLU A 41 8.07 -2.90 -21.94
CA GLU A 41 9.07 -3.81 -22.52
C GLU A 41 9.87 -3.20 -23.69
N THR A 42 9.26 -2.26 -24.43
CA THR A 42 9.87 -1.58 -25.57
C THR A 42 10.46 -0.21 -25.23
N GLY A 43 10.37 0.23 -23.98
CA GLY A 43 10.88 1.54 -23.60
C GLY A 43 10.07 2.72 -24.15
N LYS A 44 8.76 2.54 -24.35
CA LYS A 44 7.80 3.60 -24.70
C LYS A 44 7.08 4.19 -23.49
N SER A 45 7.05 3.51 -22.34
CA SER A 45 6.55 4.05 -21.07
C SER A 45 7.51 3.81 -19.90
N TYR A 46 7.52 4.73 -18.94
CA TYR A 46 8.29 4.61 -17.70
C TYR A 46 7.73 3.48 -16.82
N VAL A 47 8.60 2.84 -16.04
CA VAL A 47 8.18 1.84 -15.06
C VAL A 47 7.65 2.53 -13.80
N THR A 48 6.38 2.31 -13.48
CA THR A 48 5.82 2.69 -12.17
C THR A 48 6.01 1.55 -11.17
N VAL A 49 6.09 1.90 -9.88
CA VAL A 49 6.15 0.89 -8.80
C VAL A 49 4.94 -0.03 -8.81
N TRP A 50 3.76 0.52 -9.14
CA TRP A 50 2.53 -0.25 -9.26
C TRP A 50 2.58 -1.27 -10.41
N PHE A 51 2.98 -0.82 -11.61
CA PHE A 51 3.13 -1.68 -12.78
C PHE A 51 4.08 -2.84 -12.45
N LEU A 52 5.23 -2.52 -11.85
CA LEU A 52 6.24 -3.50 -11.50
C LEU A 52 5.73 -4.51 -10.48
N GLY A 53 5.03 -4.07 -9.43
CA GLY A 53 4.41 -4.96 -8.44
C GLY A 53 3.44 -5.95 -9.08
N LYS A 54 2.57 -5.49 -9.99
CA LYS A 54 1.62 -6.34 -10.73
C LYS A 54 2.31 -7.38 -11.61
N VAL A 55 3.27 -6.94 -12.43
CA VAL A 55 3.97 -7.83 -13.36
C VAL A 55 4.82 -8.84 -12.60
N CYS A 56 5.55 -8.42 -11.57
CA CYS A 56 6.36 -9.32 -10.76
C CYS A 56 5.49 -10.32 -10.00
N TYR A 57 4.37 -9.90 -9.41
CA TYR A 57 3.42 -10.83 -8.81
C TYR A 57 2.89 -11.86 -9.82
N ALA A 58 2.46 -11.41 -11.01
CA ALA A 58 1.98 -12.29 -12.07
C ALA A 58 3.05 -13.29 -12.54
N LEU A 59 4.31 -12.87 -12.61
CA LEU A 59 5.43 -13.72 -12.95
C LEU A 59 5.97 -14.53 -11.76
N GLY A 60 5.47 -14.37 -10.53
CA GLY A 60 6.03 -15.02 -9.35
C GLY A 60 7.47 -14.60 -9.05
N LEU A 61 7.76 -13.31 -9.20
CA LEU A 61 9.03 -12.65 -8.91
C LEU A 61 8.91 -11.78 -7.65
N ARG A 62 9.99 -11.70 -6.89
CA ARG A 62 10.13 -10.93 -5.64
C ARG A 62 11.20 -9.86 -5.78
N LEU A 63 11.25 -8.90 -4.85
CA LEU A 63 12.28 -7.84 -4.86
C LEU A 63 13.72 -8.38 -4.94
N PRO A 64 14.09 -9.44 -4.20
CA PRO A 64 15.43 -10.03 -4.32
C PRO A 64 15.78 -10.50 -5.73
N ASP A 65 14.79 -10.91 -6.54
CA ASP A 65 15.05 -11.32 -7.93
C ASP A 65 15.51 -10.11 -8.77
N LEU A 66 14.93 -8.92 -8.54
CA LEU A 66 15.32 -7.71 -9.26
C LEU A 66 16.72 -7.23 -8.84
N VAL A 67 17.02 -7.34 -7.55
CA VAL A 67 18.34 -7.00 -6.99
C VAL A 67 19.42 -7.97 -7.51
N ALA A 68 19.14 -9.28 -7.48
CA ALA A 68 20.08 -10.31 -7.93
C ALA A 68 20.40 -10.21 -9.44
N ASN A 69 19.49 -9.63 -10.23
CA ASN A 69 19.70 -9.38 -11.66
C ASN A 69 20.31 -8.00 -11.96
N GLY A 70 20.76 -7.26 -10.94
CA GLY A 70 21.42 -5.96 -11.09
C GLY A 70 20.51 -4.84 -11.62
N LEU A 71 19.18 -5.03 -11.54
CA LEU A 71 18.22 -4.01 -11.97
C LEU A 71 18.02 -2.93 -10.92
N LEU A 72 18.26 -3.27 -9.66
CA LEU A 72 18.16 -2.39 -8.51
C LEU A 72 19.47 -2.41 -7.74
N LEU A 73 19.64 -1.43 -6.84
CA LEU A 73 20.83 -1.29 -6.02
C LEU A 73 21.02 -2.53 -5.12
N SER A 74 22.25 -3.06 -5.08
CA SER A 74 22.61 -4.28 -4.34
C SER A 74 22.40 -4.20 -2.82
N HIS A 75 22.33 -2.98 -2.28
CA HIS A 75 22.11 -2.74 -0.86
C HIS A 75 20.63 -2.64 -0.49
N ILE A 76 19.69 -2.72 -1.44
CA ILE A 76 18.26 -2.76 -1.13
C ILE A 76 17.98 -4.03 -0.34
N PRO A 77 17.46 -3.90 0.90
CA PRO A 77 17.29 -5.06 1.75
C PRO A 77 16.09 -5.88 1.31
N ASP A 78 16.13 -7.19 1.61
CA ASP A 78 14.96 -8.04 1.43
C ASP A 78 13.87 -7.62 2.43
N PRO A 79 12.69 -7.16 1.96
CA PRO A 79 11.69 -6.54 2.82
C PRO A 79 11.18 -7.49 3.91
N GLU A 80 10.99 -8.77 3.57
CA GLU A 80 10.42 -9.76 4.50
C GLU A 80 11.33 -10.00 5.70
N THR A 81 12.64 -9.97 5.52
CA THR A 81 13.62 -10.17 6.60
C THR A 81 13.98 -8.85 7.27
N HIS A 82 14.07 -7.75 6.51
CA HIS A 82 14.46 -6.45 7.01
C HIS A 82 13.48 -5.89 8.04
N PHE A 83 12.18 -5.90 7.76
CA PHE A 83 11.22 -5.24 8.64
C PHE A 83 10.88 -6.08 9.89
N ARG A 84 11.11 -7.40 9.86
CA ARG A 84 10.90 -8.28 11.03
C ARG A 84 11.70 -7.85 12.25
N LYS A 85 12.88 -7.24 12.08
CA LYS A 85 13.72 -6.76 13.19
C LYS A 85 13.08 -5.63 14.00
N TYR A 86 12.06 -4.96 13.47
CA TYR A 86 11.36 -3.87 14.17
C TYR A 86 10.23 -4.39 15.06
N VAL A 87 9.79 -5.64 14.88
CA VAL A 87 8.71 -6.23 15.68
C VAL A 87 9.25 -6.51 17.09
N THR A 88 8.91 -5.62 18.02
CA THR A 88 9.31 -5.73 19.44
C THR A 88 8.19 -6.26 20.32
N SER A 89 6.95 -6.20 19.85
CA SER A 89 5.75 -6.71 20.50
C SER A 89 4.73 -7.16 19.44
N SER A 90 3.67 -7.85 19.88
CA SER A 90 2.50 -8.05 19.02
C SER A 90 1.99 -6.68 18.56
N VAL A 91 1.83 -6.52 17.24
CA VAL A 91 1.23 -5.32 16.65
C VAL A 91 -0.19 -5.70 16.25
N ASP A 92 -1.17 -5.17 16.96
CA ASP A 92 -2.57 -5.35 16.58
C ASP A 92 -2.83 -4.55 15.31
N ALA A 93 -2.91 -5.27 14.19
CA ALA A 93 -3.15 -4.72 12.88
C ALA A 93 -3.89 -5.73 12.00
N LEU A 94 -4.60 -5.21 11.00
CA LEU A 94 -5.24 -6.05 9.99
C LEU A 94 -4.17 -6.75 9.14
N SER A 95 -4.25 -8.07 9.09
CA SER A 95 -3.42 -8.91 8.22
C SER A 95 -3.95 -8.91 6.78
N PHE A 96 -3.16 -9.46 5.86
CA PHE A 96 -3.65 -9.73 4.50
C PHE A 96 -4.89 -10.63 4.51
N SER A 97 -4.97 -11.62 5.41
CA SER A 97 -6.12 -12.52 5.52
C SER A 97 -7.38 -11.78 5.95
N ASP A 98 -7.26 -10.89 6.93
CA ASP A 98 -8.39 -10.09 7.43
C ASP A 98 -8.97 -9.21 6.32
N VAL A 99 -8.10 -8.61 5.50
CA VAL A 99 -8.52 -7.79 4.35
C VAL A 99 -9.16 -8.64 3.25
N CYS A 100 -8.66 -9.84 2.99
CA CYS A 100 -9.27 -10.76 2.03
C CYS A 100 -10.69 -11.16 2.47
N GLN A 101 -10.85 -11.52 3.74
CA GLN A 101 -12.15 -11.85 4.30
C GLN A 101 -13.11 -10.67 4.17
N PHE A 102 -12.66 -9.46 4.48
CA PHE A 102 -13.44 -8.25 4.32
C PHE A 102 -13.91 -8.00 2.88
N VAL A 103 -13.03 -8.08 1.88
CA VAL A 103 -13.41 -7.82 0.48
C VAL A 103 -14.34 -8.90 -0.10
N SER A 104 -14.39 -10.08 0.51
CA SER A 104 -15.27 -11.17 0.12
C SER A 104 -16.69 -11.06 0.69
N LEU A 105 -16.93 -10.15 1.66
CA LEU A 105 -18.25 -9.93 2.23
C LEU A 105 -19.22 -9.30 1.20
N PRO A 106 -20.53 -9.54 1.31
CA PRO A 106 -21.56 -8.74 0.65
C PRO A 106 -21.32 -7.23 0.80
N PRO A 107 -21.54 -6.40 -0.25
CA PRO A 107 -21.27 -4.96 -0.20
C PRO A 107 -21.95 -4.21 0.95
N GLN A 108 -23.13 -4.65 1.40
CA GLN A 108 -23.84 -4.06 2.53
C GLN A 108 -23.10 -4.31 3.86
N GLU A 109 -22.55 -5.52 4.04
CA GLU A 109 -21.80 -5.88 5.25
C GLU A 109 -20.44 -5.20 5.30
N GLN A 110 -19.74 -5.12 4.16
CA GLN A 110 -18.50 -4.34 4.05
C GLN A 110 -18.70 -2.90 4.54
N ARG A 111 -19.79 -2.27 4.07
CA ARG A 111 -20.17 -0.92 4.47
C ARG A 111 -20.48 -0.83 5.95
N HIS A 112 -21.32 -1.73 6.44
CA HIS A 112 -21.71 -1.77 7.85
C HIS A 112 -20.49 -1.86 8.77
N ILE A 113 -19.56 -2.79 8.51
CA ILE A 113 -18.35 -2.98 9.30
C ILE A 113 -17.45 -1.75 9.24
N ALA A 114 -17.21 -1.20 8.04
CA ALA A 114 -16.36 -0.01 7.89
C ALA A 114 -16.95 1.21 8.62
N VAL A 115 -18.27 1.39 8.57
CA VAL A 115 -18.98 2.46 9.27
C VAL A 115 -18.95 2.27 10.78
N ASP A 116 -19.30 1.07 11.27
CA ASP A 116 -19.29 0.77 12.71
C ASP A 116 -17.91 1.04 13.30
N PHE A 117 -16.85 0.54 12.64
CA PHE A 117 -15.49 0.75 13.08
C PHE A 117 -15.07 2.23 13.06
N TYR A 118 -15.54 2.99 12.06
CA TYR A 118 -15.34 4.44 12.02
C TYR A 118 -16.00 5.17 13.18
N TYR A 119 -17.24 4.83 13.53
CA TYR A 119 -17.91 5.41 14.69
C TYR A 119 -17.26 5.01 16.01
N ARG A 120 -16.72 3.79 16.14
CA ARG A 120 -15.90 3.42 17.30
C ARG A 120 -14.70 4.36 17.44
N TYR A 121 -13.97 4.62 16.36
CA TYR A 121 -12.89 5.61 16.36
C TYR A 121 -13.36 7.02 16.78
N LEU A 122 -14.47 7.52 16.22
CA LEU A 122 -15.01 8.85 16.54
C LEU A 122 -15.47 8.97 18.00
N SER A 123 -16.15 7.94 18.52
CA SER A 123 -16.63 7.91 19.89
C SER A 123 -15.48 8.01 20.89
N LYS A 124 -14.33 7.40 20.58
CA LYS A 124 -13.13 7.47 21.41
C LYS A 124 -12.45 8.83 21.37
N LYS A 125 -12.55 9.57 20.26
CA LYS A 125 -12.10 10.96 20.22
C LYS A 125 -13.00 11.94 20.99
N GLN A 126 -14.07 11.45 21.65
CA GLN A 126 -15.11 12.28 22.26
C GLN A 126 -15.79 13.23 21.25
N GLN A 127 -15.66 12.96 19.95
CA GLN A 127 -16.09 13.90 18.91
C GLN A 127 -17.56 13.71 18.58
N ILE A 128 -18.07 12.48 18.54
CA ILE A 128 -19.44 12.19 18.10
C ILE A 128 -19.93 10.91 18.81
N ARG A 129 -21.15 10.94 19.37
CA ARG A 129 -21.88 9.70 19.70
C ARG A 129 -22.58 9.22 18.43
N PRO A 130 -22.50 7.93 18.06
CA PRO A 130 -23.23 7.43 16.91
C PRO A 130 -24.72 7.76 17.07
N PRO A 131 -25.39 8.26 16.01
CA PRO A 131 -26.82 8.50 16.07
C PRO A 131 -27.53 7.18 16.40
N SER A 132 -28.34 7.20 17.46
CA SER A 132 -29.15 6.05 17.86
C SER A 132 -30.25 5.81 16.83
N GLY A 133 -30.04 4.89 15.88
CA GLY A 133 -31.15 4.32 15.09
C GLY A 133 -30.92 4.13 13.58
N CYS A 134 -29.97 4.80 12.94
CA CYS A 134 -29.51 4.42 11.61
C CYS A 134 -28.14 5.03 11.31
N TYR A 135 -27.22 4.20 10.83
CA TYR A 135 -26.02 4.70 10.21
C TYR A 135 -26.42 5.25 8.84
N ASP A 136 -26.30 6.55 8.62
CA ASP A 136 -26.34 7.07 7.24
C ASP A 136 -25.06 6.60 6.53
N GLU A 137 -25.16 5.44 5.88
CA GLU A 137 -24.08 4.86 5.10
C GLU A 137 -23.57 5.84 4.05
N ASN A 138 -24.45 6.65 3.47
CA ASN A 138 -24.05 7.62 2.45
C ASN A 138 -23.18 8.71 3.05
N TYR A 139 -23.44 9.14 4.29
CA TYR A 139 -22.66 10.15 4.98
C TYR A 139 -21.20 9.72 5.18
N VAL A 140 -20.97 8.55 5.77
CA VAL A 140 -19.62 8.05 6.11
C VAL A 140 -18.78 7.78 4.85
N PHE A 141 -19.41 7.41 3.74
CA PHE A 141 -18.70 7.13 2.50
C PHE A 141 -18.52 8.33 1.57
N THR A 142 -19.10 9.49 1.87
CA THR A 142 -18.70 10.73 1.21
C THR A 142 -17.22 11.02 1.50
N GLU A 143 -16.49 11.53 0.50
CA GLU A 143 -15.05 11.82 0.58
C GLU A 143 -14.66 12.73 1.77
N ASN A 144 -15.64 13.42 2.37
CA ASN A 144 -15.43 14.39 3.43
C ASN A 144 -15.51 13.82 4.85
N CYS A 145 -16.09 12.63 5.04
CA CYS A 145 -16.37 12.15 6.39
C CYS A 145 -15.26 11.31 6.99
N LEU A 146 -14.40 10.68 6.19
CA LEU A 146 -13.26 9.94 6.71
C LEU A 146 -12.11 10.88 7.08
N PRO A 147 -11.28 10.52 8.07
CA PRO A 147 -10.14 11.34 8.46
C PRO A 147 -9.30 11.58 7.21
N SER A 148 -9.01 12.85 6.92
CA SER A 148 -8.25 13.19 5.73
C SER A 148 -6.96 12.37 5.70
N ALA A 149 -6.59 11.87 4.52
CA ALA A 149 -5.31 11.18 4.33
C ALA A 149 -4.14 12.03 4.86
N GLU A 150 -4.29 13.36 4.85
CA GLU A 150 -3.35 14.29 5.45
C GLU A 150 -3.18 14.11 6.97
N LYS A 151 -4.27 13.90 7.73
CA LYS A 151 -4.18 13.63 9.17
C LYS A 151 -3.51 12.28 9.42
N TYR A 152 -3.90 11.25 8.67
CA TYR A 152 -3.29 9.92 8.74
C TYR A 152 -1.77 9.98 8.56
N VAL A 153 -1.31 10.68 7.54
CA VAL A 153 0.12 10.80 7.20
C VAL A 153 0.92 11.50 8.30
N ARG A 154 0.38 12.54 8.95
CA ARG A 154 1.10 13.34 9.95
C ARG A 154 1.29 12.61 11.28
N ASP A 155 0.33 11.77 11.65
CA ASP A 155 0.30 11.15 12.98
C ASP A 155 1.06 9.79 13.02
N MET A 156 1.39 9.21 11.87
CA MET A 156 2.08 7.92 11.77
C MET A 156 3.61 8.06 11.89
N SER A 157 4.21 7.33 12.83
CA SER A 157 5.67 7.25 12.97
C SER A 157 6.27 6.18 12.05
N SER A 158 7.49 6.41 11.58
CA SER A 158 8.24 5.43 10.79
C SER A 158 8.47 4.13 11.57
N ASN A 159 8.69 4.20 12.88
CA ASN A 159 8.82 3.01 13.73
C ASN A 159 7.55 2.15 13.70
N LEU A 160 6.36 2.76 13.89
CA LEU A 160 5.09 2.01 13.79
C LEU A 160 4.89 1.43 12.39
N LEU A 161 5.23 2.16 11.33
CA LEU A 161 5.13 1.66 9.95
C LEU A 161 6.08 0.46 9.71
N CYS A 162 7.32 0.53 10.21
CA CYS A 162 8.26 -0.60 10.16
C CYS A 162 7.77 -1.80 10.97
N GLN A 163 7.16 -1.57 12.14
CA GLN A 163 6.54 -2.61 12.97
C GLN A 163 5.39 -3.29 12.23
N LEU A 164 4.49 -2.51 11.61
CA LEU A 164 3.39 -3.02 10.79
C LEU A 164 3.91 -3.87 9.62
N ALA A 165 4.93 -3.39 8.92
CA ALA A 165 5.58 -4.14 7.84
C ALA A 165 6.21 -5.45 8.36
N GLY A 166 6.91 -5.42 9.49
CA GLY A 166 7.53 -6.59 10.08
C GLY A 166 6.52 -7.62 10.60
N ALA A 167 5.37 -7.15 11.10
CA ALA A 167 4.26 -7.99 11.56
C ALA A 167 3.41 -8.54 10.39
N ASN A 168 3.80 -8.29 9.13
CA ASN A 168 3.06 -8.69 7.94
C ASN A 168 1.61 -8.16 7.93
N ALA A 169 1.40 -6.97 8.50
CA ALA A 169 0.14 -6.26 8.39
C ALA A 169 -0.14 -5.88 6.93
N PHE A 170 -1.41 -5.77 6.58
CA PHE A 170 -1.79 -5.24 5.28
C PHE A 170 -1.37 -3.77 5.18
N LEU A 171 -0.64 -3.46 4.11
CA LEU A 171 -0.12 -2.12 3.83
C LEU A 171 -0.79 -1.55 2.58
N ILE A 172 -1.03 -0.25 2.57
CA ILE A 172 -1.74 0.49 1.52
C ILE A 172 -0.86 1.63 1.00
N PRO A 173 -1.14 2.18 -0.20
CA PRO A 173 -0.34 3.27 -0.78
C PRO A 173 -0.14 4.47 0.16
N SER A 174 -1.14 4.83 0.96
CA SER A 174 -1.03 5.91 1.96
C SER A 174 0.06 5.68 3.00
N ASP A 175 0.48 4.43 3.24
CA ASP A 175 1.62 4.13 4.12
C ASP A 175 2.94 4.59 3.54
N ILE A 176 3.10 4.53 2.23
CA ILE A 176 4.32 4.99 1.58
C ILE A 176 4.45 6.49 1.80
N GLY A 177 3.35 7.24 1.62
CA GLY A 177 3.33 8.68 1.89
C GLY A 177 3.62 9.02 3.34
N ALA A 178 3.00 8.30 4.28
CA ALA A 178 3.29 8.41 5.72
C ALA A 178 4.75 8.08 6.05
N PHE A 179 5.32 7.06 5.42
CA PHE A 179 6.71 6.65 5.60
C PHE A 179 7.68 7.72 5.11
N ILE A 180 7.47 8.25 3.90
CA ILE A 180 8.27 9.35 3.32
C ILE A 180 8.21 10.57 4.24
N TYR A 181 7.00 10.99 4.63
CA TYR A 181 6.79 12.12 5.52
C TYR A 181 7.54 11.93 6.84
N SER A 182 7.34 10.79 7.51
CA SER A 182 7.93 10.50 8.81
C SER A 182 9.46 10.45 8.75
N MET A 183 10.04 9.80 7.73
CA MET A 183 11.49 9.73 7.55
C MET A 183 12.12 11.10 7.26
N ARG A 184 11.49 11.92 6.42
CA ARG A 184 11.94 13.29 6.17
C ARG A 184 11.92 14.13 7.45
N ARG A 185 10.84 14.07 8.24
CA ARG A 185 10.72 14.80 9.50
C ARG A 185 11.70 14.31 10.55
N HIS A 186 11.95 13.00 10.65
CA HIS A 186 12.96 12.43 11.55
C HIS A 186 14.37 12.96 11.22
N ARG A 187 14.67 13.18 9.94
CA ARG A 187 15.92 13.78 9.46
C ARG A 187 15.94 15.32 9.52
N GLN A 188 14.89 15.93 10.06
CA GLN A 188 14.73 17.38 10.16
C GLN A 188 14.81 18.12 8.83
N GLN A 189 14.52 17.43 7.72
CA GLN A 189 14.60 18.02 6.39
C GLN A 189 13.29 18.74 6.02
N SER A 190 13.41 19.92 5.45
CA SER A 190 12.27 20.62 4.86
C SER A 190 11.88 19.98 3.52
N LEU A 191 10.65 20.23 3.05
CA LEU A 191 10.25 19.81 1.70
C LEU A 191 11.16 20.47 0.64
N GLY A 192 11.53 21.74 0.84
CA GLY A 192 12.42 22.50 -0.06
C GLY A 192 13.78 21.84 -0.22
N GLU A 193 14.45 21.53 0.90
CA GLU A 193 15.77 20.88 0.92
C GLU A 193 15.76 19.53 0.19
N VAL A 194 14.71 18.72 0.38
CA VAL A 194 14.59 17.44 -0.33
C VAL A 194 14.33 17.67 -1.81
N THR A 195 13.49 18.64 -2.18
CA THR A 195 13.25 18.99 -3.58
C THR A 195 14.40 19.70 -4.28
N GLU A 196 15.38 20.23 -3.56
CA GLU A 196 16.62 20.76 -4.15
C GLU A 196 17.59 19.62 -4.49
N LYS A 197 17.62 18.58 -3.66
CA LYS A 197 18.40 17.35 -3.91
C LYS A 197 17.81 16.51 -5.05
N LEU A 198 16.51 16.64 -5.29
CA LEU A 198 15.77 15.91 -6.30
C LEU A 198 15.49 16.82 -7.49
N ASN A 199 15.47 16.31 -8.70
CA ASN A 199 14.91 17.06 -9.82
C ASN A 199 13.36 16.96 -9.82
N MET A 200 12.72 17.29 -8.69
CA MET A 200 11.28 17.10 -8.44
C MET A 200 10.65 18.37 -7.87
N SER A 201 9.45 18.73 -8.32
CA SER A 201 8.75 19.90 -7.78
C SER A 201 8.22 19.66 -6.36
N TYR A 202 8.14 20.73 -5.56
CA TYR A 202 7.52 20.74 -4.22
C TYR A 202 6.13 20.08 -4.21
N GLN A 203 5.29 20.39 -5.21
CA GLN A 203 3.95 19.83 -5.31
C GLN A 203 3.96 18.33 -5.56
N THR A 204 4.93 17.83 -6.31
CA THR A 204 5.07 16.39 -6.57
C THR A 204 5.46 15.67 -5.27
N LEU A 205 6.45 16.17 -4.55
CA LEU A 205 6.86 15.59 -3.27
C LEU A 205 5.73 15.65 -2.23
N ARG A 206 5.06 16.80 -2.09
CA ARG A 206 3.91 16.96 -1.21
C ARG A 206 2.77 15.99 -1.56
N ARG A 207 2.51 15.77 -2.84
CA ARG A 207 1.53 14.78 -3.30
C ARG A 207 1.99 13.36 -2.95
N MET A 208 3.26 13.03 -3.08
CA MET A 208 3.78 11.72 -2.68
C MET A 208 3.60 11.47 -1.18
N GLU A 209 3.78 12.50 -0.33
CA GLU A 209 3.56 12.37 1.11
C GLU A 209 2.07 12.21 1.47
N HIS A 210 1.17 12.96 0.85
CA HIS A 210 -0.24 13.02 1.30
C HIS A 210 -1.22 12.20 0.47
N ASN A 211 -0.91 11.92 -0.80
CA ASN A 211 -1.78 11.23 -1.74
C ASN A 211 -0.94 10.41 -2.72
N PHE A 212 -0.26 9.41 -2.17
CA PHE A 212 0.58 8.51 -2.94
C PHE A 212 -0.26 7.82 -4.02
N SER A 213 0.16 7.96 -5.28
CA SER A 213 -0.62 7.49 -6.44
C SER A 213 0.07 6.33 -7.14
N ASP A 214 -0.72 5.49 -7.82
CA ASP A 214 -0.22 4.38 -8.65
C ASP A 214 0.61 4.80 -9.87
N ARG A 215 0.71 6.12 -10.12
CA ARG A 215 1.48 6.71 -11.22
C ARG A 215 2.91 7.11 -10.81
N VAL A 216 3.32 6.83 -9.57
CA VAL A 216 4.68 7.14 -9.12
C VAL A 216 5.70 6.26 -9.86
N LYS A 217 6.70 6.91 -10.45
CA LYS A 217 7.77 6.21 -11.16
C LYS A 217 8.69 5.51 -10.16
N LEU A 218 9.21 4.35 -10.53
CA LEU A 218 10.23 3.67 -9.73
C LEU A 218 11.49 4.54 -9.55
N ALA A 219 11.89 5.25 -10.59
CA ALA A 219 13.03 6.18 -10.53
C ALA A 219 12.84 7.27 -9.47
N ASP A 220 11.62 7.78 -9.30
CA ASP A 220 11.31 8.80 -8.29
C ASP A 220 11.44 8.22 -6.86
N ILE A 221 11.04 6.96 -6.67
CA ILE A 221 11.18 6.26 -5.38
C ILE A 221 12.64 5.99 -5.04
N LEU A 222 13.44 5.55 -6.02
CA LEU A 222 14.88 5.36 -5.83
C LEU A 222 15.59 6.67 -5.52
N ALA A 223 15.25 7.75 -6.24
CA ALA A 223 15.82 9.07 -5.99
C ALA A 223 15.47 9.58 -4.59
N LEU A 224 14.22 9.40 -4.15
CA LEU A 224 13.79 9.74 -2.79
C LEU A 224 14.50 8.93 -1.72
N ASP A 225 14.66 7.63 -1.93
CA ASP A 225 15.38 6.76 -1.00
C ASP A 225 16.83 7.25 -0.80
N VAL A 226 17.51 7.62 -1.89
CA VAL A 226 18.87 8.19 -1.84
C VAL A 226 18.88 9.57 -1.18
N ALA A 227 17.97 10.48 -1.55
CA ALA A 227 17.93 11.84 -1.00
C ALA A 227 17.62 11.87 0.51
N LEU A 228 16.84 10.89 0.98
CA LEU A 228 16.53 10.64 2.38
C LEU A 228 17.52 9.66 3.04
N GLU A 229 18.58 9.25 2.35
CA GLU A 229 19.64 8.36 2.84
C GLU A 229 19.09 7.08 3.52
N LEU A 230 18.10 6.44 2.90
CA LEU A 230 17.36 5.31 3.46
C LEU A 230 17.95 3.94 3.13
N LYS A 231 19.00 3.89 2.29
CA LYS A 231 19.74 2.66 1.97
C LYS A 231 18.80 1.54 1.47
N GLY A 232 17.83 1.89 0.65
CA GLY A 232 16.86 0.98 0.05
C GLY A 232 15.63 0.68 0.90
N GLU A 233 15.52 1.19 2.13
CA GLU A 233 14.37 0.93 3.01
C GLU A 233 13.05 1.42 2.40
N LEU A 234 13.02 2.58 1.73
CA LEU A 234 11.80 3.08 1.08
C LEU A 234 11.42 2.21 -0.11
N VAL A 235 12.40 1.70 -0.86
CA VAL A 235 12.16 0.77 -1.97
C VAL A 235 11.55 -0.53 -1.46
N ALA A 236 12.15 -1.11 -0.41
CA ALA A 236 11.67 -2.34 0.23
C ALA A 236 10.26 -2.16 0.81
N PHE A 237 9.99 -1.04 1.49
CA PHE A 237 8.68 -0.73 2.04
C PHE A 237 7.62 -0.56 0.93
N THR A 238 7.95 0.18 -0.12
CA THR A 238 7.09 0.38 -1.29
C THR A 238 6.77 -0.94 -1.98
N TRP A 239 7.75 -1.85 -2.05
CA TRP A 239 7.56 -3.18 -2.61
C TRP A 239 6.54 -4.01 -1.83
N LEU A 240 6.59 -4.01 -0.49
CA LEU A 240 5.61 -4.73 0.34
C LEU A 240 4.19 -4.23 0.09
N VAL A 241 4.01 -2.90 0.09
CA VAL A 241 2.71 -2.26 -0.16
C VAL A 241 2.13 -2.72 -1.50
N TYR A 242 2.91 -2.65 -2.57
CA TYR A 242 2.40 -3.01 -3.89
C TYR A 242 2.31 -4.52 -4.13
N SER A 243 3.09 -5.34 -3.41
CA SER A 243 2.94 -6.79 -3.41
C SER A 243 1.62 -7.22 -2.75
N HIS A 244 1.27 -6.63 -1.60
CA HIS A 244 -0.03 -6.82 -0.96
C HIS A 244 -1.17 -6.38 -1.89
N ARG A 245 -1.04 -5.20 -2.50
CA ARG A 245 -2.04 -4.67 -3.43
C ARG A 245 -2.23 -5.56 -4.66
N ALA A 246 -1.14 -6.02 -5.27
CA ALA A 246 -1.20 -6.91 -6.43
C ALA A 246 -1.85 -8.26 -6.07
N ARG A 247 -1.50 -8.83 -4.92
CA ARG A 247 -2.10 -10.06 -4.40
C ARG A 247 -3.60 -9.90 -4.11
N LEU A 248 -4.01 -8.78 -3.52
CA LEU A 248 -5.42 -8.48 -3.27
C LEU A 248 -6.18 -8.35 -4.59
N LEU A 249 -5.65 -7.59 -5.54
CA LEU A 249 -6.31 -7.43 -6.85
C LEU A 249 -6.38 -8.74 -7.63
N ALA A 250 -5.47 -9.68 -7.43
CA ALA A 250 -5.56 -10.99 -8.08
C ALA A 250 -6.86 -11.74 -7.72
N LEU A 251 -7.46 -11.47 -6.56
CA LEU A 251 -8.66 -12.18 -6.07
C LEU A 251 -9.95 -11.84 -6.82
N GLY A 252 -10.03 -10.69 -7.49
CA GLY A 252 -11.29 -10.27 -8.10
C GLY A 252 -11.17 -9.16 -9.14
N GLU A 253 -12.27 -8.92 -9.84
CA GLU A 253 -12.42 -7.87 -10.85
C GLU A 253 -13.80 -7.24 -10.82
N GLY A 254 -13.94 -6.20 -11.64
CA GLY A 254 -15.18 -5.46 -11.78
C GLY A 254 -15.28 -4.28 -10.82
N GLU A 255 -16.28 -3.45 -11.09
CA GLU A 255 -16.49 -2.21 -10.34
C GLU A 255 -16.79 -2.46 -8.87
N GLN A 256 -17.58 -3.48 -8.56
CA GLN A 256 -17.93 -3.83 -7.18
C GLN A 256 -16.70 -4.25 -6.37
N PHE A 257 -15.84 -5.09 -6.95
CA PHE A 257 -14.59 -5.49 -6.30
C PHE A 257 -13.64 -4.30 -6.10
N ASN A 258 -13.54 -3.41 -7.08
CA ASN A 258 -12.75 -2.18 -6.93
C ASN A 258 -13.28 -1.28 -5.80
N LYS A 259 -14.61 -1.19 -5.64
CA LYS A 259 -15.23 -0.48 -4.50
C LYS A 259 -14.92 -1.17 -3.17
N ALA A 260 -14.95 -2.51 -3.12
CA ALA A 260 -14.57 -3.28 -1.93
C ALA A 260 -13.11 -3.03 -1.53
N VAL A 261 -12.20 -2.99 -2.50
CA VAL A 261 -10.78 -2.71 -2.29
C VAL A 261 -10.55 -1.27 -1.77
N GLN A 262 -11.26 -0.28 -2.33
CA GLN A 262 -11.22 1.09 -1.82
C GLN A 262 -11.75 1.19 -0.39
N LEU A 263 -12.78 0.42 -0.08
CA LEU A 263 -13.36 0.37 1.25
C LEU A 263 -12.42 -0.32 2.25
N ALA A 264 -11.70 -1.35 1.82
CA ALA A 264 -10.65 -1.98 2.61
C ALA A 264 -9.52 -1.00 2.95
N ASP A 265 -9.10 -0.14 2.01
CA ASP A 265 -8.11 0.91 2.30
C ASP A 265 -8.60 1.86 3.40
N ARG A 266 -9.88 2.24 3.35
CA ARG A 266 -10.52 3.10 4.37
C ARG A 266 -10.61 2.41 5.72
N LEU A 267 -10.96 1.13 5.75
CA LEU A 267 -10.96 0.32 6.98
C LEU A 267 -9.55 0.27 7.59
N VAL A 268 -8.54 0.03 6.77
CA VAL A 268 -7.12 -0.01 7.19
C VAL A 268 -6.68 1.34 7.75
N ILE A 269 -6.97 2.46 7.09
CA ILE A 269 -6.68 3.82 7.62
C ILE A 269 -7.36 4.02 8.98
N THR A 270 -8.65 3.69 9.08
CA THR A 270 -9.42 3.86 10.32
C THR A 270 -8.87 3.01 11.45
N SER A 271 -8.48 1.76 11.16
CA SER A 271 -7.84 0.83 12.09
C SER A 271 -6.57 1.39 12.72
N ARG A 272 -5.73 2.06 11.90
CA ARG A 272 -4.48 2.66 12.38
C ARG A 272 -4.71 3.93 13.15
N LEU A 273 -5.68 4.76 12.73
CA LEU A 273 -6.07 5.93 13.52
C LEU A 273 -6.65 5.53 14.87
N TYR A 274 -7.39 4.41 14.93
CA TYR A 274 -7.83 3.82 16.19
C TYR A 274 -6.64 3.37 17.04
N GLN A 275 -5.69 2.63 16.47
CA GLN A 275 -4.45 2.19 17.14
C GLN A 275 -3.65 3.37 17.72
N LEU A 276 -3.54 4.47 16.98
CA LEU A 276 -2.87 5.70 17.45
C LEU A 276 -3.59 6.35 18.64
N CYS A 277 -4.92 6.23 18.72
CA CYS A 277 -5.71 6.78 19.81
C CYS A 277 -5.76 5.88 21.05
N ARG A 278 -5.53 4.57 20.90
CA ARG A 278 -5.60 3.60 21.99
C ARG A 278 -4.42 2.63 21.96
N ARG A 279 -3.27 3.09 22.44
CA ARG A 279 -2.09 2.22 22.61
C ARG A 279 -2.32 1.08 23.62
N ASP A 280 -3.26 1.25 24.54
CA ASP A 280 -3.54 0.29 25.62
C ASP A 280 -4.67 -0.71 25.30
N ASP A 281 -5.36 -0.55 24.16
CA ASP A 281 -6.49 -1.40 23.77
C ASP A 281 -6.02 -2.50 22.82
N ALA A 282 -5.41 -3.56 23.34
CA ALA A 282 -4.86 -4.65 22.53
C ALA A 282 -5.92 -5.57 21.87
N HIS A 283 -7.22 -5.33 22.11
CA HIS A 283 -8.27 -6.27 21.70
C HIS A 283 -9.06 -5.81 20.46
N TRP A 284 -8.92 -4.56 20.01
CA TRP A 284 -9.72 -4.05 18.90
C TRP A 284 -9.58 -4.85 17.61
N ALA A 285 -8.38 -5.36 17.31
CA ALA A 285 -8.15 -6.16 16.13
C ALA A 285 -8.81 -7.55 16.26
N SER A 286 -8.84 -8.12 17.46
CA SER A 286 -9.58 -9.36 17.73
C SER A 286 -11.07 -9.14 17.54
N ASP A 287 -11.65 -8.09 18.13
CA ASP A 287 -13.07 -7.77 18.00
C ASP A 287 -13.47 -7.60 16.53
N LEU A 288 -12.64 -6.92 15.73
CA LEU A 288 -12.88 -6.76 14.30
C LEU A 288 -12.79 -8.09 13.56
N ARG A 289 -11.81 -8.96 13.88
CA ARG A 289 -11.71 -10.30 13.30
C ARG A 289 -12.90 -11.18 13.66
N ASP A 290 -13.41 -11.08 14.87
CA ASP A 290 -14.58 -11.83 15.30
C ASP A 290 -15.84 -11.37 14.54
N ASN A 291 -15.97 -10.07 14.27
CA ASN A 291 -17.01 -9.55 13.37
C ASN A 291 -16.84 -10.07 11.93
N LEU A 292 -15.61 -10.20 11.43
CA LEU A 292 -15.35 -10.76 10.09
C LEU A 292 -15.71 -12.26 10.02
N ARG A 293 -15.41 -13.02 11.09
CA ARG A 293 -15.69 -14.48 11.20
C ARG A 293 -17.17 -14.82 11.33
N GLY A 294 -18.00 -13.88 11.77
CA GLY A 294 -19.46 -14.07 11.83
C GLY A 294 -20.10 -14.37 10.46
N TYR A 295 -19.34 -14.19 9.38
CA TYR A 295 -19.76 -14.48 8.01
C TYR A 295 -19.03 -15.73 7.52
N PRO A 296 -19.76 -16.77 7.08
CA PRO A 296 -19.15 -18.00 6.59
C PRO A 296 -18.18 -17.67 5.45
N GLU A 297 -17.00 -18.30 5.45
CA GLU A 297 -16.02 -18.15 4.39
C GLU A 297 -16.71 -18.39 3.04
N CYS A 298 -16.78 -17.37 2.18
CA CYS A 298 -17.05 -17.58 0.76
C CYS A 298 -15.91 -18.47 0.26
N ALA A 299 -16.19 -19.77 0.12
CA ALA A 299 -15.26 -20.73 -0.45
C ALA A 299 -14.74 -20.21 -1.81
N PRO A 300 -13.45 -20.41 -2.12
CA PRO A 300 -12.84 -19.92 -3.35
C PRO A 300 -13.50 -20.45 -4.62
#